data_AF-A0A932MXN9-F1
#
_entry.id   AF-A0A932MXN9-F1
#
_cell.length_a   1.000
_cell.length_b   1.000
_cell.length_c   1.000
_cell.angle_alpha   90.00
_cell.angle_beta   90.00
_cell.angle_gamma   90.00
#
_symmetry.space_group_name_H-M   'P 1'
#
loop_
_entity.id
_entity.type
_entity.pdbx_description
1 polymer ?
#
loop_
_entity_poly.entity_id
_entity_poly.type
_entity_poly.pdbx_seq_one_letter_code
_entity_poly.pdbx_strand_id
1 'polypeptide(L)'
;MPPNLRHRTSFLTYLKEAFRFHWNLLAFGSGMLFGLVSPAPSVFCPLILAAEVGYLALLSSNPRFQRAIDARYHQPAHRDLEKKSEAAAQHVRTLIETLGSEERQRFEQLQERCRQLRDIARGVSGTTDDPTLSSFETASIDKLLWVFLRLLYSKNAMDRFFRSTDRSGLEASISNLEQRVAGLRQKDNDPRLLKSLEDNLETSRSRLQNYDLVKGNFEFVQVELERIENKINAICEAAINRQDPDYISSQVDSVAHSMTQTEKAMSQLRFLTGLQEEEVTPSFMQEEAIQE
;
A
#
# COMPACT_ATOMS: atom_id res chain seq x y z
N MET A 1 1.09 20.88 -24.02
CA MET A 1 1.66 19.71 -24.73
C MET A 1 2.89 19.27 -23.95
N PRO A 2 2.80 18.34 -23.00
CA PRO A 2 3.91 18.11 -22.06
C PRO A 2 4.88 17.05 -22.59
N PRO A 3 6.18 17.15 -22.24
CA PRO A 3 7.20 16.20 -22.65
C PRO A 3 7.13 14.96 -21.73
N ASN A 4 6.46 13.91 -22.19
CA ASN A 4 6.53 12.60 -21.55
C ASN A 4 7.92 12.00 -21.80
N LEU A 5 8.80 12.04 -20.81
CA LEU A 5 9.99 11.18 -20.76
C LEU A 5 9.54 9.74 -20.49
N ARG A 6 8.95 9.10 -21.50
CA ARG A 6 8.72 7.66 -21.52
C ARG A 6 10.09 6.99 -21.57
N HIS A 7 10.35 6.06 -20.65
CA HIS A 7 11.39 5.05 -20.86
C HIS A 7 11.10 4.37 -22.20
N ARG A 8 11.80 4.79 -23.25
CA ARG A 8 11.66 4.18 -24.57
C ARG A 8 12.09 2.73 -24.43
N THR A 9 11.20 1.80 -24.80
CA THR A 9 11.62 0.42 -24.97
C THR A 9 12.76 0.40 -26.02
N SER A 10 13.78 -0.44 -25.78
CA SER A 10 15.00 -0.41 -26.60
C SER A 10 14.69 -0.69 -28.07
N PHE A 11 15.43 -0.08 -28.99
CA PHE A 11 15.32 -0.33 -30.43
C PHE A 11 15.40 -1.84 -30.77
N LEU A 12 16.24 -2.57 -30.04
CA LEU A 12 16.38 -4.02 -30.15
C LEU A 12 15.09 -4.78 -29.79
N THR A 13 14.28 -4.25 -28.88
CA THR A 13 12.99 -4.83 -28.50
C THR A 13 11.99 -4.71 -29.65
N TYR A 14 11.92 -3.56 -30.33
CA TYR A 14 11.05 -3.40 -31.50
C TYR A 14 11.51 -4.27 -32.67
N LEU A 15 12.82 -4.39 -32.92
CA LEU A 15 13.35 -5.23 -33.99
C LEU A 15 13.08 -6.72 -33.76
N LYS A 16 13.25 -7.19 -32.51
CA LYS A 16 12.94 -8.56 -32.11
C LYS A 16 11.47 -8.89 -32.28
N GLU A 17 10.58 -7.97 -31.90
CA GLU A 17 9.14 -8.15 -32.01
C GLU A 17 8.67 -8.11 -33.48
N ALA A 18 9.28 -7.24 -34.30
CA ALA A 18 9.04 -7.18 -35.75
C ALA A 18 9.46 -8.47 -36.47
N PHE A 19 10.59 -9.07 -36.07
CA PHE A 19 11.08 -10.33 -36.65
C PHE A 19 10.21 -11.53 -36.24
N ARG A 20 9.69 -11.56 -35.00
CA ARG A 20 8.80 -12.64 -34.52
C ARG A 20 7.38 -12.57 -35.07
N PHE A 21 7.04 -11.56 -35.86
CA PHE A 21 5.72 -11.47 -36.47
C PHE A 21 5.56 -12.59 -37.51
N HIS A 22 4.53 -13.43 -37.34
CA HIS A 22 4.34 -14.68 -38.09
C HIS A 22 4.42 -14.51 -39.61
N TRP A 23 3.97 -13.37 -40.15
CA TRP A 23 4.03 -13.09 -41.58
C TRP A 23 5.45 -12.79 -42.12
N ASN A 24 6.30 -12.13 -41.33
CA ASN A 24 7.69 -11.87 -41.71
C ASN A 24 8.51 -13.16 -41.65
N LEU A 25 8.27 -14.01 -40.65
CA LEU A 25 8.92 -15.31 -40.52
C LEU A 25 8.54 -16.27 -41.66
N LEU A 26 7.27 -16.25 -42.10
CA LEU A 26 6.82 -17.00 -43.27
C LEU A 26 7.38 -16.44 -44.58
N ALA A 27 7.43 -15.11 -44.74
CA ALA A 27 8.01 -14.47 -45.92
C ALA A 27 9.51 -14.73 -46.04
N PHE A 28 10.25 -14.59 -44.94
CA PHE A 28 11.67 -14.90 -44.88
C PHE A 28 11.94 -16.39 -45.12
N GLY A 29 11.21 -17.28 -44.45
CA GLY A 29 11.37 -18.74 -44.61
C GLY A 29 11.06 -19.22 -46.03
N SER A 30 9.98 -18.73 -46.63
CA SER A 30 9.62 -19.07 -48.01
C SER A 30 10.60 -18.46 -49.02
N GLY A 31 11.06 -17.22 -48.81
CA GLY A 31 12.10 -16.59 -49.60
C GLY A 31 13.41 -17.37 -49.56
N MET A 32 13.86 -17.76 -48.37
CA MET A 32 15.11 -18.52 -48.17
C MET A 32 15.05 -19.90 -48.84
N LEU A 33 13.92 -20.61 -48.72
CA LEU A 33 13.70 -21.89 -49.40
C LEU A 33 13.71 -21.73 -50.93
N PHE A 34 13.07 -20.68 -51.45
CA PHE A 34 13.09 -20.39 -52.88
C PHE A 34 14.49 -20.01 -53.37
N GLY A 35 15.25 -19.27 -52.57
CA GLY A 35 16.65 -18.92 -52.85
C GLY A 35 17.57 -20.14 -52.95
N LEU A 36 17.33 -21.18 -52.14
CA LEU A 36 18.10 -22.43 -52.16
C LEU A 36 17.79 -23.32 -53.38
N VAL A 37 16.56 -23.28 -53.90
CA VAL A 37 16.15 -24.02 -55.10
C VAL A 37 16.55 -23.27 -56.39
N SER A 38 16.89 -21.99 -56.28
CA SER A 38 17.27 -21.13 -57.40
C SER A 38 18.62 -21.54 -58.04
N PRO A 39 18.84 -21.31 -59.36
CA PRO A 39 20.08 -21.69 -60.05
C PRO A 39 21.38 -21.03 -59.52
N ALA A 40 21.27 -19.98 -58.71
CA ALA A 40 22.42 -19.29 -58.09
C ALA A 40 22.20 -19.00 -56.59
N PRO A 41 22.22 -20.03 -55.72
CA PRO A 41 21.87 -19.87 -54.30
C PRO A 41 22.79 -18.90 -53.55
N SER A 42 24.06 -18.84 -53.94
CA SER A 42 25.07 -17.96 -53.34
C SER A 42 24.79 -16.46 -53.57
N VAL A 43 23.92 -16.11 -54.52
CA VAL A 43 23.56 -14.71 -54.83
C VAL A 43 22.17 -14.36 -54.30
N PHE A 44 21.19 -15.26 -54.46
CA PHE A 44 19.81 -14.99 -54.05
C PHE A 44 19.63 -15.02 -52.53
N CYS A 45 20.27 -15.95 -51.82
CA CYS A 45 20.18 -16.03 -50.35
C CYS A 45 20.66 -14.75 -49.64
N PRO A 46 21.87 -14.19 -49.92
CA PRO A 46 22.30 -12.95 -49.26
C PRO A 46 21.45 -11.74 -49.67
N LEU A 47 20.90 -11.71 -50.88
CA LEU A 47 20.03 -10.63 -51.35
C LEU A 47 18.69 -10.62 -50.59
N ILE A 48 18.07 -11.79 -50.40
CA ILE A 48 16.83 -11.95 -49.61
C ILE A 48 17.09 -11.58 -48.15
N LEU A 49 18.24 -11.99 -47.60
CA LEU A 49 18.63 -11.62 -46.24
C LEU A 49 18.82 -10.10 -46.09
N ALA A 50 19.50 -9.46 -47.04
CA ALA A 50 19.67 -8.00 -47.04
C ALA A 50 18.33 -7.25 -47.18
N ALA A 51 17.42 -7.75 -48.02
CA ALA A 51 16.09 -7.18 -48.20
C ALA A 51 15.25 -7.28 -46.90
N GLU A 52 15.29 -8.43 -46.22
CA GLU A 52 14.60 -8.63 -44.94
C GLU A 52 15.16 -7.69 -43.86
N VAL A 53 16.49 -7.58 -43.75
CA VAL A 53 17.13 -6.66 -42.80
C VAL A 53 16.72 -5.20 -43.06
N GLY A 54 16.71 -4.78 -44.33
CA GLY A 54 16.27 -3.43 -44.71
C GLY A 54 14.79 -3.18 -44.40
N TYR A 55 13.92 -4.15 -44.68
CA TYR A 55 12.50 -4.09 -44.39
C TYR A 55 12.22 -4.00 -42.88
N LEU A 56 12.89 -4.80 -42.06
CA LEU A 56 12.75 -4.78 -40.60
C LEU A 56 13.28 -3.48 -39.98
N ALA A 57 14.37 -2.92 -40.51
CA ALA A 57 14.88 -1.61 -40.08
C ALA A 57 13.85 -0.49 -40.38
N LEU A 58 13.21 -0.53 -41.56
CA LEU A 58 12.17 0.43 -41.93
C LEU A 58 10.91 0.27 -41.05
N LEU A 59 10.47 -0.97 -40.82
CA LEU A 59 9.28 -1.27 -40.04
C LEU A 59 9.46 -0.91 -38.55
N SER A 60 10.62 -1.23 -37.97
CA SER A 60 10.96 -0.88 -36.59
C SER A 60 11.10 0.63 -36.36
N SER A 61 11.43 1.40 -37.40
CA SER A 61 11.48 2.87 -37.36
C SER A 61 10.11 3.56 -37.53
N ASN A 62 9.04 2.81 -37.82
CA ASN A 62 7.71 3.38 -38.04
C ASN A 62 7.03 3.77 -36.70
N PRO A 63 6.60 5.03 -36.52
CA PRO A 63 6.02 5.51 -35.25
C PRO A 63 4.71 4.81 -34.88
N ARG A 64 3.95 4.27 -35.83
CA ARG A 64 2.71 3.53 -35.53
C ARG A 64 3.01 2.16 -34.90
N PHE A 65 4.05 1.48 -35.39
CA PHE A 65 4.47 0.17 -34.88
C PHE A 65 5.08 0.30 -33.48
N GLN A 66 5.95 1.30 -33.28
CA GLN A 66 6.52 1.62 -31.97
C GLN A 66 5.42 1.93 -30.94
N ARG A 67 4.42 2.75 -31.29
CA ARG A 67 3.29 3.05 -30.40
C ARG A 67 2.46 1.83 -30.03
N ALA A 68 2.22 0.91 -30.96
CA ALA A 68 1.46 -0.30 -30.69
C ALA A 68 2.22 -1.27 -29.77
N ILE A 69 3.55 -1.36 -29.92
CA ILE A 69 4.40 -2.15 -29.04
C ILE A 69 4.52 -1.49 -27.67
N ASP A 70 4.75 -0.18 -27.60
CA ASP A 70 4.78 0.56 -26.34
C ASP A 70 3.47 0.40 -25.57
N ALA A 71 2.33 0.48 -26.26
CA ALA A 71 1.04 0.19 -25.66
C ALA A 71 1.01 -1.23 -25.08
N ARG A 72 1.47 -2.25 -25.81
CA ARG A 72 1.52 -3.64 -25.32
C ARG A 72 2.47 -3.88 -24.15
N TYR A 73 3.61 -3.20 -24.09
CA TYR A 73 4.59 -3.37 -23.02
C TYR A 73 4.20 -2.57 -21.76
N HIS A 74 3.50 -1.46 -21.90
CA HIS A 74 3.02 -0.67 -20.75
C HIS A 74 1.62 -1.10 -20.27
N GLN A 75 0.79 -1.71 -21.11
CA GLN A 75 -0.53 -2.23 -20.73
C GLN A 75 -0.51 -3.28 -19.59
N PRO A 76 0.44 -4.24 -19.50
CA PRO A 76 0.50 -5.13 -18.34
C PRO A 76 0.87 -4.37 -17.06
N ALA A 77 1.83 -3.44 -17.12
CA ALA A 77 2.21 -2.63 -15.97
C ALA A 77 1.05 -1.74 -15.48
N HIS A 78 0.31 -1.10 -16.39
CA HIS A 78 -0.89 -0.34 -16.05
C HIS A 78 -2.01 -1.23 -15.48
N ARG A 79 -2.27 -2.39 -16.08
CA ARG A 79 -3.28 -3.34 -15.60
C ARG A 79 -2.92 -3.92 -14.22
N ASP A 80 -1.64 -4.15 -13.95
CA ASP A 80 -1.18 -4.63 -12.64
C ASP A 80 -1.31 -3.54 -11.57
N LEU A 81 -1.04 -2.27 -11.92
CA LEU A 81 -1.29 -1.11 -11.04
C LEU A 81 -2.78 -0.90 -10.77
N GLU A 82 -3.63 -0.98 -11.79
CA GLU A 82 -5.10 -0.90 -11.65
C GLU A 82 -5.62 -2.00 -10.72
N LYS A 83 -5.22 -3.26 -10.94
CA LYS A 83 -5.60 -4.38 -10.06
C LYS A 83 -5.13 -4.19 -8.61
N LYS A 84 -3.91 -3.69 -8.41
CA LYS A 84 -3.40 -3.40 -7.06
C LYS A 84 -4.21 -2.28 -6.39
N SER A 85 -4.58 -1.24 -7.15
CA SER A 85 -5.42 -0.14 -6.66
C SER A 85 -6.83 -0.62 -6.31
N GLU A 86 -7.46 -1.45 -7.14
CA GLU A 86 -8.77 -2.05 -6.87
C GLU A 86 -8.74 -2.94 -5.62
N ALA A 87 -7.70 -3.76 -5.48
CA ALA A 87 -7.50 -4.60 -4.30
C ALA A 87 -7.34 -3.75 -3.02
N ALA A 88 -6.56 -2.67 -3.07
CA ALA A 88 -6.38 -1.75 -1.95
C ALA A 88 -7.70 -1.04 -1.58
N ALA A 89 -8.47 -0.58 -2.57
CA ALA A 89 -9.78 0.03 -2.34
C ALA A 89 -10.77 -0.95 -1.70
N GLN A 90 -10.79 -2.20 -2.18
CA GLN A 90 -11.62 -3.25 -1.59
C GLN A 90 -11.18 -3.56 -0.15
N HIS A 91 -9.88 -3.59 0.11
CA HIS A 91 -9.34 -3.82 1.46
C HIS A 91 -9.76 -2.70 2.42
N VAL A 92 -9.65 -1.43 2.00
CA VAL A 92 -10.16 -0.27 2.76
C VAL A 92 -11.62 -0.43 3.11
N ARG A 93 -12.48 -0.79 2.15
CA ARG A 93 -13.91 -0.98 2.37
C ARG A 93 -14.17 -2.06 3.42
N THR A 94 -13.49 -3.20 3.31
CA THR A 94 -13.57 -4.26 4.32
C THR A 94 -13.11 -3.79 5.70
N LEU A 95 -12.03 -3.00 5.79
CA LEU A 95 -11.57 -2.44 7.06
C LEU A 95 -12.64 -1.53 7.67
N ILE A 96 -13.21 -0.62 6.90
CA ILE A 96 -14.26 0.31 7.35
C ILE A 96 -15.52 -0.45 7.81
N GLU A 97 -15.91 -1.51 7.10
CA GLU A 97 -17.05 -2.35 7.48
C GLU A 97 -16.84 -3.10 8.80
N THR A 98 -15.59 -3.43 9.14
CA THR A 98 -15.26 -4.08 10.43
C THR A 98 -15.17 -3.11 11.61
N LEU A 99 -15.12 -1.80 11.36
CA LEU A 99 -15.08 -0.80 12.42
C LEU A 99 -16.43 -0.71 13.14
N GLY A 100 -16.40 -0.33 14.42
CA GLY A 100 -17.59 0.03 15.16
C GLY A 100 -18.19 1.36 14.65
N SER A 101 -19.41 1.66 15.07
CA SER A 101 -20.10 2.89 14.65
C SER A 101 -19.36 4.16 15.08
N GLU A 102 -18.73 4.15 16.25
CA GLU A 102 -17.97 5.30 16.75
C GLU A 102 -16.68 5.52 15.94
N GLU A 103 -15.89 4.47 15.71
CA GLU A 103 -14.65 4.57 14.93
C GLU A 103 -14.91 5.00 13.49
N ARG A 104 -15.98 4.48 12.89
CA ARG A 104 -16.41 4.87 11.54
C ARG A 104 -16.78 6.34 11.49
N GLN A 105 -17.55 6.83 12.47
CA GLN A 105 -17.92 8.24 12.54
C GLN A 105 -16.69 9.15 12.70
N ARG A 106 -15.71 8.76 13.52
CA ARG A 106 -14.44 9.51 13.66
C ARG A 106 -13.68 9.56 12.34
N PHE A 107 -13.60 8.45 11.61
CA PHE A 107 -12.98 8.39 10.29
C PHE A 107 -13.66 9.32 9.28
N GLU A 108 -14.99 9.26 9.17
CA GLU A 108 -15.78 10.09 8.26
C GLU A 108 -15.61 11.58 8.56
N GLN A 109 -15.59 11.97 9.85
CA GLN A 109 -15.32 13.36 10.25
C GLN A 109 -13.92 13.83 9.84
N LEU A 110 -12.89 12.98 10.01
CA LEU A 110 -11.54 13.34 9.62
C LEU A 110 -11.41 13.47 8.10
N GLN A 111 -12.01 12.55 7.35
CA GLN A 111 -12.04 12.58 5.88
C GLN A 111 -12.67 13.89 5.38
N GLU A 112 -13.79 14.30 5.98
CA GLU A 112 -14.48 15.53 5.63
C GLU A 112 -13.61 16.78 5.91
N ARG A 113 -12.93 16.83 7.06
CA ARG A 113 -12.01 17.93 7.38
C ARG A 113 -10.83 18.00 6.39
N CYS A 114 -10.30 16.85 5.99
CA CYS A 114 -9.25 16.78 4.96
C CYS A 114 -9.74 17.26 3.59
N ARG A 115 -11.00 17.02 3.22
CA ARG A 115 -11.61 17.57 2.00
C ARG A 115 -11.71 19.09 2.06
N GLN A 116 -12.27 19.62 3.14
CA GLN A 116 -12.39 21.05 3.36
C GLN A 116 -11.04 21.76 3.29
N LEU A 117 -10.01 21.19 3.93
CA LEU A 117 -8.66 21.74 3.88
C LEU A 117 -8.12 21.86 2.45
N ARG A 118 -8.35 20.83 1.62
CA ARG A 118 -7.95 20.84 0.23
C ARG A 118 -8.71 21.86 -0.60
N ASP A 119 -10.02 21.97 -0.39
CA ASP A 119 -10.85 22.92 -1.13
C ASP A 119 -10.43 24.37 -0.82
N ILE A 120 -10.09 24.65 0.44
CA ILE A 120 -9.52 25.94 0.85
C ILE A 120 -8.17 26.17 0.16
N ALA A 121 -7.26 25.19 0.19
CA ALA A 121 -5.95 25.30 -0.45
C ALA A 121 -6.06 25.56 -1.97
N ARG A 122 -7.00 24.88 -2.66
CA ARG A 122 -7.28 25.10 -4.08
C ARG A 122 -7.90 26.46 -4.37
N GLY A 123 -8.86 26.90 -3.55
CA GLY A 123 -9.52 28.19 -3.71
C GLY A 123 -8.58 29.39 -3.58
N VAL A 124 -7.55 29.26 -2.75
CA VAL A 124 -6.52 30.31 -2.55
C VAL A 124 -5.46 30.29 -3.64
N SER A 125 -5.08 29.12 -4.16
CA SER A 125 -4.02 28.94 -5.17
C SER A 125 -4.37 29.38 -6.59
N GLY A 126 -5.48 30.09 -6.82
CA GLY A 126 -6.02 30.49 -8.13
C GLY A 126 -5.12 31.35 -9.05
N THR A 127 -3.82 31.48 -8.75
CA THR A 127 -2.81 32.21 -9.55
C THR A 127 -1.58 31.37 -9.91
N THR A 128 -1.36 30.20 -9.30
CA THR A 128 -0.24 29.28 -9.61
C THR A 128 -0.74 27.85 -9.60
N ASP A 129 -1.37 27.42 -10.69
CA ASP A 129 -1.67 26.01 -10.99
C ASP A 129 -0.34 25.28 -11.27
N ASP A 130 0.43 24.96 -10.22
CA ASP A 130 1.49 23.96 -10.33
C ASP A 130 0.87 22.56 -10.08
N PRO A 131 0.67 21.75 -11.14
CA PRO A 131 0.11 20.41 -11.00
C PRO A 131 0.98 19.47 -10.16
N THR A 132 2.26 19.80 -9.94
CA THR A 132 3.16 18.97 -9.13
C THR A 132 2.88 19.11 -7.64
N LEU A 133 2.66 20.33 -7.15
CA LEU A 133 2.37 20.60 -5.73
C LEU A 133 1.03 20.00 -5.30
N SER A 134 -0.02 20.20 -6.10
CA SER A 134 -1.37 19.65 -5.82
C SER A 134 -1.42 18.12 -5.79
N SER A 135 -0.59 17.45 -6.61
CA SER A 135 -0.47 15.99 -6.62
C SER A 135 0.21 15.45 -5.35
N PHE A 136 1.21 16.17 -4.84
CA PHE A 136 1.95 15.80 -3.64
C PHE A 136 1.11 15.97 -2.37
N GLU A 137 0.38 17.07 -2.25
CA GLU A 137 -0.59 17.31 -1.17
C GLU A 137 -1.68 16.24 -1.11
N THR A 138 -2.18 15.81 -2.28
CA THR A 138 -3.20 14.76 -2.36
C THR A 138 -2.65 13.44 -1.83
N ALA A 139 -1.44 13.08 -2.22
CA ALA A 139 -0.77 11.87 -1.77
C ALA A 139 -0.44 11.89 -0.26
N SER A 140 -0.03 13.03 0.30
CA SER A 140 0.24 13.13 1.74
C SER A 140 -1.03 13.05 2.58
N ILE A 141 -2.14 13.64 2.13
CA ILE A 141 -3.47 13.50 2.76
C ILE A 141 -3.99 12.06 2.68
N ASP A 142 -3.87 11.39 1.53
CA ASP A 142 -4.29 9.99 1.37
C ASP A 142 -3.48 9.07 2.30
N LYS A 143 -2.16 9.28 2.40
CA LYS A 143 -1.30 8.56 3.36
C LYS A 143 -1.72 8.83 4.80
N LEU A 144 -2.09 10.06 5.13
CA LEU A 144 -2.56 10.42 6.46
C LEU A 144 -3.81 9.63 6.83
N LEU A 145 -4.82 9.68 5.96
CA LEU A 145 -6.08 8.97 6.15
C LEU A 145 -5.86 7.46 6.26
N TRP A 146 -4.92 6.92 5.49
CA TRP A 146 -4.55 5.50 5.58
C TRP A 146 -4.00 5.11 6.95
N VAL A 147 -3.01 5.84 7.45
CA VAL A 147 -2.41 5.55 8.77
C VAL A 147 -3.45 5.69 9.87
N PHE A 148 -4.29 6.73 9.79
CA PHE A 148 -5.38 6.94 10.74
C PHE A 148 -6.39 5.79 10.74
N LEU A 149 -6.79 5.31 9.55
CA LEU A 149 -7.68 4.15 9.42
C LEU A 149 -7.07 2.89 10.05
N ARG A 150 -5.77 2.65 9.83
CA ARG A 150 -5.05 1.52 10.43
C ARG A 150 -5.00 1.63 11.96
N LEU A 151 -4.82 2.83 12.50
CA LEU A 151 -4.85 3.08 13.95
C LEU A 151 -6.23 2.76 14.53
N LEU A 152 -7.31 3.20 13.86
CA LEU A 152 -8.69 2.88 14.26
C LEU A 152 -8.96 1.37 14.25
N TYR A 153 -8.53 0.69 13.18
CA TYR A 153 -8.65 -0.77 13.10
C TYR A 153 -7.89 -1.47 14.23
N SER A 154 -6.67 -1.01 14.51
CA SER A 154 -5.83 -1.56 15.58
C SER A 154 -6.47 -1.36 16.95
N LYS A 155 -7.03 -0.16 17.21
CA LYS A 155 -7.83 0.12 18.41
C LYS A 155 -9.00 -0.87 18.53
N ASN A 156 -9.79 -1.03 17.47
CA ASN A 156 -10.94 -1.93 17.48
C ASN A 156 -10.53 -3.39 17.73
N ALA A 157 -9.42 -3.86 17.13
CA ALA A 157 -8.88 -5.19 17.39
C ALA A 157 -8.47 -5.39 18.87
N MET A 158 -7.82 -4.39 19.46
CA MET A 158 -7.45 -4.39 20.88
C MET A 158 -8.68 -4.36 21.80
N ASP A 159 -9.71 -3.57 21.46
CA ASP A 159 -10.99 -3.57 22.19
C ASP A 159 -11.64 -4.96 22.20
N ARG A 160 -11.65 -5.66 21.06
CA ARG A 160 -12.14 -7.04 20.98
C ARG A 160 -11.30 -7.99 21.84
N PHE A 161 -9.98 -7.82 21.87
CA PHE A 161 -9.09 -8.59 22.72
C PHE A 161 -9.37 -8.40 24.22
N PHE A 162 -9.62 -7.16 24.66
CA PHE A 162 -9.98 -6.88 26.06
C PHE A 162 -11.36 -7.44 26.43
N ARG A 163 -12.32 -7.45 25.50
CA ARG A 163 -13.64 -8.06 25.74
C ARG A 163 -13.57 -9.59 25.91
N SER A 164 -12.61 -10.25 25.26
CA SER A 164 -12.44 -11.71 25.36
C SER A 164 -11.48 -12.16 26.45
N THR A 165 -10.74 -11.24 27.09
CA THR A 165 -9.72 -11.56 28.08
C THR A 165 -10.06 -10.98 29.45
N ASP A 166 -10.34 -11.86 30.42
CA ASP A 166 -10.51 -11.46 31.82
C ASP A 166 -9.15 -11.40 32.53
N ARG A 167 -8.68 -10.17 32.78
CA ARG A 167 -7.45 -9.91 33.55
C ARG A 167 -7.55 -10.43 34.97
N SER A 168 -8.67 -10.18 35.63
CA SER A 168 -8.84 -10.49 37.06
C SER A 168 -8.83 -12.00 37.30
N GLY A 169 -9.51 -12.76 36.43
CA GLY A 169 -9.48 -14.22 36.44
C GLY A 169 -8.09 -14.79 36.12
N LEU A 170 -7.31 -14.13 35.26
CA LEU A 170 -5.93 -14.54 34.96
C LEU A 170 -5.00 -14.33 36.16
N GLU A 171 -5.07 -13.18 36.83
CA GLU A 171 -4.31 -12.87 38.05
C GLU A 171 -4.67 -13.84 39.19
N ALA A 172 -5.96 -14.11 39.40
CA ALA A 172 -6.42 -15.10 40.37
C ALA A 172 -5.91 -16.52 40.05
N SER A 173 -5.91 -16.91 38.77
CA SER A 173 -5.40 -18.20 38.32
C SER A 173 -3.90 -18.34 38.55
N ILE A 174 -3.12 -17.28 38.29
CA ILE A 174 -1.68 -17.23 38.57
C ILE A 174 -1.44 -17.43 40.07
N SER A 175 -2.14 -16.68 40.92
CA SER A 175 -2.00 -16.80 42.38
C SER A 175 -2.34 -18.21 42.89
N ASN A 176 -3.40 -18.83 42.36
CA ASN A 176 -3.76 -20.21 42.70
C ASN A 176 -2.68 -21.22 42.26
N LEU A 177 -2.15 -21.08 41.03
CA LEU A 177 -1.09 -21.94 40.51
C LEU A 177 0.19 -21.80 41.35
N GLU A 178 0.57 -20.59 41.75
CA GLU A 178 1.72 -20.32 42.62
C GLU A 178 1.58 -21.03 43.97
N GLN A 179 0.41 -20.93 44.61
CA GLN A 179 0.13 -21.63 45.87
C GLN A 179 0.24 -23.16 45.72
N ARG A 180 -0.28 -23.71 44.61
CA ARG A 180 -0.21 -25.16 44.32
C ARG A 180 1.22 -25.63 44.07
N VAL A 181 2.01 -24.88 43.31
CA VAL A 181 3.43 -25.17 43.07
C VAL A 181 4.21 -25.13 44.39
N ALA A 182 4.01 -24.10 45.22
CA ALA A 182 4.65 -23.99 46.54
C ALA A 182 4.28 -25.15 47.46
N GLY A 183 2.99 -25.52 47.52
CA GLY A 183 2.51 -26.64 48.33
C GLY A 183 3.03 -28.00 47.88
N LEU A 184 3.22 -28.22 46.57
CA LEU A 184 3.77 -29.47 46.05
C LEU A 184 5.27 -29.60 46.31
N ARG A 185 6.04 -28.50 46.21
CA ARG A 185 7.49 -28.48 46.49
C ARG A 185 7.82 -28.81 47.95
N GLN A 186 6.94 -28.47 48.90
CA GLN A 186 7.15 -28.76 50.33
C GLN A 186 6.89 -30.22 50.72
N LYS A 187 6.16 -30.98 49.91
CA LYS A 187 5.60 -32.29 50.28
C LYS A 187 6.22 -33.49 49.54
N ASP A 188 7.33 -33.27 48.82
CA ASP A 188 8.03 -34.31 48.02
C ASP A 188 7.07 -35.10 47.11
N ASN A 189 6.29 -34.37 46.30
CA ASN A 189 5.25 -34.92 45.44
C ASN A 189 5.73 -35.24 44.02
N ASP A 190 4.84 -35.88 43.22
CA ASP A 190 5.08 -36.29 41.83
C ASP A 190 5.75 -35.17 40.98
N PRO A 191 7.00 -35.38 40.51
CA PRO A 191 7.73 -34.40 39.72
C PRO A 191 7.07 -34.09 38.36
N ARG A 192 6.26 -35.01 37.81
CA ARG A 192 5.54 -34.78 36.55
C ARG A 192 4.43 -33.74 36.74
N LEU A 193 3.71 -33.82 37.85
CA LEU A 193 2.66 -32.87 38.20
C LEU A 193 3.24 -31.48 38.49
N LEU A 194 4.35 -31.43 39.22
CA LEU A 194 5.05 -30.17 39.49
C LEU A 194 5.43 -29.47 38.18
N LYS A 195 6.07 -30.18 37.25
CA LYS A 195 6.45 -29.63 35.96
C LYS A 195 5.25 -29.10 35.17
N SER A 196 4.16 -29.89 35.08
CA SER A 196 2.96 -29.45 34.36
C SER A 196 2.32 -28.19 34.96
N LEU A 197 2.38 -28.01 36.28
CA LEU A 197 1.89 -26.79 36.95
C LEU A 197 2.82 -25.60 36.72
N GLU A 198 4.13 -25.82 36.72
CA GLU A 198 5.13 -24.79 36.39
C GLU A 198 4.95 -24.30 34.94
N ASP A 199 4.80 -25.21 33.98
CA ASP A 199 4.56 -24.89 32.57
C ASP A 199 3.26 -24.07 32.40
N ASN A 200 2.19 -24.43 33.14
CA ASN A 200 0.92 -23.70 33.12
C ASN A 200 1.03 -22.32 33.78
N LEU A 201 1.79 -22.21 34.87
CA LEU A 201 2.09 -20.94 35.53
C LEU A 201 2.88 -20.01 34.61
N GLU A 202 3.91 -20.52 33.93
CA GLU A 202 4.68 -19.76 32.95
C GLU A 202 3.79 -19.27 31.80
N THR A 203 2.96 -20.15 31.25
CA THR A 203 1.98 -19.78 30.21
C THR A 203 1.05 -18.68 30.69
N SER A 204 0.52 -18.80 31.92
CA SER A 204 -0.40 -17.80 32.48
C SER A 204 0.27 -16.45 32.71
N ARG A 205 1.52 -16.44 33.18
CA ARG A 205 2.32 -15.21 33.35
C ARG A 205 2.63 -14.55 32.01
N SER A 206 3.00 -15.33 30.99
CA SER A 206 3.22 -14.83 29.63
C SER A 206 1.94 -14.18 29.07
N ARG A 207 0.78 -14.79 29.29
CA ARG A 207 -0.52 -14.20 28.91
C ARG A 207 -0.80 -12.87 29.62
N LEU A 208 -0.46 -12.74 30.91
CA LEU A 208 -0.64 -11.49 31.66
C LEU A 208 0.30 -10.39 31.15
N GLN A 209 1.56 -10.72 30.90
CA GLN A 209 2.53 -9.80 30.32
C GLN A 209 2.07 -9.30 28.93
N ASN A 210 1.55 -10.20 28.10
CA ASN A 210 0.99 -9.84 26.80
C ASN A 210 -0.23 -8.91 26.95
N TYR A 211 -1.10 -9.17 27.93
CA TYR A 211 -2.23 -8.30 28.22
C TYR A 211 -1.77 -6.88 28.59
N ASP A 212 -0.79 -6.74 29.48
CA ASP A 212 -0.25 -5.43 29.88
C ASP A 212 0.46 -4.72 28.70
N LEU A 213 1.14 -5.47 27.84
CA LEU A 213 1.70 -4.93 26.60
C LEU A 213 0.59 -4.39 25.67
N VAL A 214 -0.47 -5.15 25.43
CA VAL A 214 -1.60 -4.70 24.60
C VAL A 214 -2.24 -3.46 25.22
N LYS A 215 -2.37 -3.41 26.55
CA LYS A 215 -2.91 -2.25 27.28
C LYS A 215 -2.09 -0.98 27.02
N GLY A 216 -0.77 -1.03 27.19
CA GLY A 216 0.08 0.14 26.94
C GLY A 216 0.01 0.63 25.48
N ASN A 217 -0.08 -0.31 24.53
CA ASN A 217 -0.23 0.02 23.12
C ASN A 217 -1.60 0.60 22.77
N PHE A 218 -2.65 0.13 23.43
CA PHE A 218 -3.99 0.69 23.29
C PHE A 218 -4.04 2.15 23.77
N GLU A 219 -3.46 2.43 24.95
CA GLU A 219 -3.35 3.80 25.48
C GLU A 219 -2.56 4.70 24.52
N PHE A 220 -1.44 4.21 23.98
CA PHE A 220 -0.66 4.93 22.98
C PHE A 220 -1.47 5.24 21.71
N VAL A 221 -2.16 4.24 21.14
CA VAL A 221 -2.97 4.41 19.92
C VAL A 221 -4.11 5.41 20.14
N GLN A 222 -4.76 5.39 21.31
CA GLN A 222 -5.79 6.37 21.64
C GLN A 222 -5.26 7.80 21.63
N VAL A 223 -4.13 8.04 22.30
CA VAL A 223 -3.49 9.36 22.35
C VAL A 223 -3.06 9.81 20.95
N GLU A 224 -2.52 8.90 20.13
CA GLU A 224 -2.12 9.24 18.76
C GLU A 224 -3.31 9.58 17.86
N LEU A 225 -4.44 8.86 17.98
CA LEU A 225 -5.67 9.19 17.27
C LEU A 225 -6.14 10.61 17.62
N GLU A 226 -6.24 10.94 18.90
CA GLU A 226 -6.64 12.27 19.37
C GLU A 226 -5.65 13.37 18.91
N ARG A 227 -4.35 13.09 18.97
CA ARG A 227 -3.30 14.00 18.51
C ARG A 227 -3.45 14.30 17.02
N ILE A 228 -3.72 13.30 16.19
CA ILE A 228 -3.91 13.48 14.73
C ILE A 228 -5.15 14.33 14.45
N GLU A 229 -6.28 14.01 15.10
CA GLU A 229 -7.52 14.77 14.96
C GLU A 229 -7.33 16.24 15.34
N ASN A 230 -6.70 16.50 16.49
CA ASN A 230 -6.41 17.84 16.97
C ASN A 230 -5.47 18.61 16.04
N LYS A 231 -4.44 17.96 15.51
CA LYS A 231 -3.50 18.60 14.58
C LYS A 231 -4.19 18.98 13.27
N ILE A 232 -5.07 18.12 12.74
CA ILE A 232 -5.85 18.47 11.54
C ILE A 232 -6.79 19.63 11.82
N ASN A 233 -7.49 19.65 12.95
CA ASN A 233 -8.36 20.76 13.32
C ASN A 233 -7.60 22.08 13.35
N ALA A 234 -6.44 22.10 14.02
CA ALA A 234 -5.60 23.29 14.09
C ALA A 234 -5.13 23.75 12.70
N ILE A 235 -4.84 22.83 11.79
CA ILE A 235 -4.45 23.17 10.41
C ILE A 235 -5.64 23.75 9.64
N CYS A 236 -6.83 23.15 9.75
CA CYS A 236 -8.04 23.68 9.13
C CYS A 236 -8.38 25.09 9.64
N GLU A 237 -8.30 25.31 10.95
CA GLU A 237 -8.51 26.63 11.57
C GLU A 237 -7.48 27.67 11.08
N ALA A 238 -6.20 27.27 11.00
CA ALA A 238 -5.14 28.14 10.50
C ALA A 238 -5.28 28.43 9.01
N ALA A 239 -5.71 27.45 8.21
CA ALA A 239 -5.94 27.60 6.76
C ALA A 239 -7.01 28.65 6.47
N ILE A 240 -8.11 28.63 7.22
CA ILE A 240 -9.20 29.60 7.08
C ILE A 240 -8.73 31.03 7.40
N ASN A 241 -7.92 31.20 8.45
CA ASN A 241 -7.49 32.51 8.91
C ASN A 241 -6.36 33.10 8.04
N ARG A 242 -5.39 32.27 7.62
CA ARG A 242 -4.15 32.73 7.01
C ARG A 242 -4.19 32.72 5.48
N GLN A 243 -5.03 31.88 4.87
CA GLN A 243 -5.16 31.73 3.41
C GLN A 243 -3.79 31.70 2.70
N ASP A 244 -2.85 30.93 3.25
CA ASP A 244 -1.48 30.80 2.75
C ASP A 244 -1.26 29.33 2.32
N PRO A 245 -1.24 29.03 1.01
CA PRO A 245 -1.10 27.67 0.51
C PRO A 245 0.22 27.00 0.90
N ASP A 246 1.34 27.75 0.88
CA ASP A 246 2.66 27.22 1.20
C ASP A 246 2.73 26.80 2.68
N TYR A 247 2.11 27.61 3.55
CA TYR A 247 1.99 27.26 4.96
C TYR A 247 1.15 26.00 5.15
N ILE A 248 -0.01 25.88 4.50
CA ILE A 248 -0.90 24.71 4.62
C ILE A 248 -0.18 23.44 4.16
N SER A 249 0.46 23.47 2.99
CA SER A 249 1.22 22.36 2.42
C SER A 249 2.30 21.85 3.39
N SER A 250 3.11 22.77 3.93
CA SER A 250 4.18 22.44 4.89
C SER A 250 3.66 21.80 6.19
N GLN A 251 2.47 22.21 6.67
CA GLN A 251 1.88 21.66 7.87
C GLN A 251 1.31 20.25 7.63
N VAL A 252 0.66 20.04 6.49
CA VAL A 252 0.18 18.72 6.07
C VAL A 252 1.35 17.73 5.96
N ASP A 253 2.45 18.15 5.35
CA ASP A 253 3.68 17.34 5.26
C ASP A 253 4.27 17.00 6.63
N SER A 254 4.26 17.97 7.55
CA SER A 254 4.68 17.73 8.93
C SER A 254 3.81 16.68 9.62
N VAL A 255 2.49 16.67 9.36
CA VAL A 255 1.60 15.61 9.87
C VAL A 255 1.95 14.26 9.26
N ALA A 256 2.04 14.18 7.93
CA ALA A 256 2.38 12.96 7.20
C ALA A 256 3.75 12.38 7.59
N HIS A 257 4.74 13.24 7.85
CA HIS A 257 6.06 12.82 8.34
C HIS A 257 5.97 12.26 9.76
N SER A 258 5.25 12.94 10.67
CA SER A 258 5.06 12.46 12.04
C SER A 258 4.35 11.09 12.09
N MET A 259 3.46 10.82 11.13
CA MET A 259 2.78 9.53 11.01
C MET A 259 3.69 8.38 10.59
N THR A 260 4.81 8.66 9.91
CA THR A 260 5.78 7.61 9.58
C THR A 260 6.44 7.06 10.86
N GLN A 261 6.55 7.88 11.92
CA GLN A 261 7.01 7.42 13.23
C GLN A 261 5.93 6.58 13.92
N THR A 262 4.66 7.01 13.84
CA THR A 262 3.52 6.26 14.37
C THR A 262 3.37 4.90 13.68
N GLU A 263 3.59 4.82 12.37
CA GLU A 263 3.59 3.57 11.60
C GLU A 263 4.70 2.60 12.03
N LYS A 264 5.90 3.11 12.34
CA LYS A 264 6.98 2.30 12.94
C LYS A 264 6.64 1.80 14.34
N ALA A 265 5.92 2.58 15.15
CA ALA A 265 5.43 2.10 16.44
C ALA A 265 4.37 1.01 16.23
N MET A 266 3.45 1.21 15.29
CA MET A 266 2.44 0.22 14.90
C MET A 266 3.04 -1.05 14.31
N SER A 267 4.20 -1.00 13.64
CA SER A 267 4.83 -2.20 13.07
C SER A 267 5.19 -3.24 14.14
N GLN A 268 5.44 -2.78 15.37
CA GLN A 268 5.69 -3.66 16.52
C GLN A 268 4.40 -4.39 16.96
N LEU A 269 3.23 -3.89 16.56
CA LEU A 269 1.91 -4.42 16.92
C LEU A 269 1.29 -5.32 15.84
N ARG A 270 2.04 -5.61 14.77
CA ARG A 270 1.56 -6.42 13.64
C ARG A 270 1.08 -7.81 14.06
N PHE A 271 1.78 -8.42 15.02
CA PHE A 271 1.39 -9.73 15.56
C PHE A 271 -0.04 -9.75 16.12
N LEU A 272 -0.50 -8.64 16.70
CA LEU A 272 -1.82 -8.55 17.34
C LEU A 272 -2.93 -8.17 16.34
N THR A 273 -2.58 -7.39 15.32
CA THR A 273 -3.56 -6.77 14.41
C THR A 273 -3.75 -7.53 13.10
N GLY A 274 -2.78 -8.36 12.69
CA GLY A 274 -2.85 -9.11 11.44
C GLY A 274 -2.74 -8.25 10.17
N LEU A 275 -2.51 -6.94 10.31
CA LEU A 275 -2.36 -6.03 9.18
C LEU A 275 -1.00 -6.24 8.49
N GLN A 276 -1.03 -6.61 7.22
CA GLN A 276 0.16 -6.69 6.38
C GLN A 276 0.65 -5.29 5.96
N GLU A 277 1.92 -5.17 5.56
CA GLU A 277 2.39 -3.98 4.85
C GLU A 277 1.86 -4.02 3.43
N GLU A 278 0.87 -3.18 3.14
CA GLU A 278 0.50 -2.89 1.76
C GLU A 278 1.45 -1.84 1.19
N GLU A 279 2.05 -2.16 0.04
CA GLU A 279 3.02 -1.32 -0.66
C GLU A 279 2.35 -0.10 -1.33
N VAL A 280 1.02 -0.12 -1.48
CA VAL A 280 0.24 0.91 -2.18
C VAL A 280 -0.70 1.60 -1.19
N THR A 281 -0.56 2.93 -1.06
CA THR A 281 -1.53 3.74 -0.32
C THR A 281 -2.80 3.89 -1.17
N PRO A 282 -3.97 3.49 -0.65
CA PRO A 282 -5.22 3.67 -1.36
C PRO A 282 -5.57 5.15 -1.48
N SER A 283 -6.23 5.50 -2.58
CA SER A 283 -6.72 6.85 -2.81
C SER A 283 -8.05 7.04 -2.10
N PHE A 284 -8.10 7.89 -1.07
CA PHE A 284 -9.33 8.18 -0.33
C PHE A 284 -10.13 9.32 -0.94
N MET A 285 -9.52 10.01 -1.91
CA MET A 285 -9.94 11.34 -2.29
C MET A 285 -10.07 11.53 -3.80
N GLN A 286 -9.92 10.47 -4.60
CA GLN A 286 -10.21 10.47 -6.05
C GLN A 286 -11.61 9.92 -6.39
N GLU A 287 -12.39 9.48 -5.40
CA GLU A 287 -13.60 8.68 -5.63
C GLU A 287 -14.84 9.46 -6.13
N GLU A 288 -14.70 10.72 -6.56
CA GLU A 288 -15.79 11.50 -7.18
C GLU A 288 -15.75 11.57 -8.72
N ALA A 289 -14.78 10.93 -9.39
CA ALA A 289 -14.70 10.98 -10.86
C ALA A 289 -15.46 9.85 -11.59
N ILE A 290 -16.23 9.01 -10.90
CA ILE A 290 -17.00 7.90 -11.52
C ILE A 290 -18.44 7.89 -11.02
N GLN A 291 -19.15 8.99 -11.23
CA GLN A 291 -20.61 8.99 -11.38
C GLN A 291 -21.00 9.96 -12.49
N GLU A 292 -20.89 9.50 -13.74
CA GLU A 292 -21.80 9.86 -14.84
C GLU A 292 -22.15 8.59 -15.63
#